data_AF-A0A9Q6Y481-F1
#
_entry.id   AF-A0A9Q6Y481-F1
#
_cell.length_a   1.000
_cell.length_b   1.000
_cell.length_c   1.000
_cell.angle_alpha   90.00
_cell.angle_beta   90.00
_cell.angle_gamma   90.00
#
_symmetry.space_group_name_H-M   'P 1'
#
loop_
_entity.id
_entity.type
_entity.pdbx_description
1 polymer ?
#
loop_
_entity_poly.entity_id
_entity_poly.type
_entity_poly.pdbx_seq_one_letter_code
_entity_poly.pdbx_strand_id
1 'polypeptide(L)'
;MAAIWLLRVDLLFVALFLVFISWGDILLRIISHRYLLVLTVLIFLALILQHQKPNLVAAGTVLLVGFFLFSAGVIGGGDVKLLTILSLAIDEHELANFLVAMTFCGALVVLAGLLFFRKSISENGVPYAVPISLAFLLTYPVFPLFC
;
A
#
# COMPACT_ATOMS: atom_id res chain seq x y z
N MET A 1 -3.83 -25.63 11.73
CA MET A 1 -4.20 -24.64 12.77
C MET A 1 -3.08 -23.65 13.06
N ALA A 2 -1.88 -24.07 13.49
CA ALA A 2 -0.77 -23.13 13.81
C ALA A 2 -0.36 -22.20 12.63
N ALA A 3 -0.29 -22.73 11.41
CA ALA A 3 0.04 -21.93 10.21
C ALA A 3 -0.98 -20.81 9.93
N ILE A 4 -2.27 -21.06 10.18
CA ILE A 4 -3.34 -20.07 9.98
C ILE A 4 -3.22 -18.93 11.00
N TRP A 5 -2.87 -19.25 12.25
CA TRP A 5 -2.62 -18.23 13.28
C TRP A 5 -1.40 -17.38 12.95
N LEU A 6 -0.31 -17.99 12.48
CA LEU A 6 0.89 -17.27 12.05
C LEU A 6 0.61 -16.31 10.89
N LEU A 7 -0.17 -16.74 9.89
CA LEU A 7 -0.60 -15.89 8.78
C LEU A 7 -1.42 -14.68 9.26
N ARG A 8 -2.38 -14.89 10.16
CA ARG A 8 -3.20 -13.80 10.71
C ARG A 8 -2.37 -12.79 11.50
N VAL A 9 -1.39 -13.28 12.26
CA VAL A 9 -0.51 -12.43 13.07
C VAL A 9 0.38 -11.58 12.17
N ASP A 10 1.01 -12.18 11.15
CA ASP A 10 1.84 -11.46 10.18
C ASP A 10 1.07 -10.36 9.46
N LEU A 11 -0.16 -10.64 9.00
CA LEU A 11 -1.02 -9.63 8.39
C LEU A 11 -1.42 -8.51 9.34
N LEU A 12 -1.62 -8.82 10.62
CA LEU A 12 -1.90 -7.81 11.64
C LEU A 12 -0.68 -6.89 11.83
N PHE A 13 0.54 -7.46 11.81
CA PHE A 13 1.77 -6.66 11.80
C PHE A 13 1.89 -5.78 10.56
N VAL A 14 1.62 -6.32 9.36
CA VAL A 14 1.60 -5.54 8.11
C VAL A 14 0.58 -4.41 8.21
N ALA A 15 -0.65 -4.70 8.66
CA ALA A 15 -1.72 -3.71 8.79
C ALA A 15 -1.35 -2.60 9.79
N LEU A 16 -0.84 -2.96 10.96
CA LEU A 16 -0.41 -2.00 11.98
C LEU A 16 0.74 -1.12 11.47
N PHE A 17 1.67 -1.72 10.72
CA PHE A 17 2.79 -1.00 10.13
C PHE A 17 2.34 -0.06 9.00
N LEU A 18 1.36 -0.45 8.19
CA LEU A 18 0.74 0.41 7.18
C LEU A 18 -0.01 1.59 7.81
N VAL A 19 -0.71 1.38 8.93
CA VAL A 19 -1.31 2.47 9.71
C VAL A 19 -0.23 3.40 10.25
N PHE A 20 0.89 2.87 10.74
CA PHE A 20 2.02 3.68 11.21
C PHE A 20 2.64 4.52 10.08
N ILE A 21 2.85 3.94 8.90
CA ILE A 21 3.34 4.67 7.71
C ILE A 21 2.33 5.75 7.31
N SER A 22 1.04 5.41 7.27
CA SER A 22 -0.05 6.34 6.93
C SER A 22 -0.13 7.52 7.91
N TRP A 23 0.04 7.25 9.20
CA TRP A 23 0.10 8.29 10.23
C TRP A 23 1.32 9.20 10.07
N GLY A 24 2.48 8.62 9.78
CA GLY A 24 3.70 9.36 9.45
C GLY A 24 3.55 10.21 8.20
N ASP A 25 2.86 9.72 7.17
CA ASP A 25 2.59 10.44 5.93
C ASP A 25 1.68 11.65 6.16
N ILE A 26 0.65 11.52 7.01
CA ILE A 26 -0.24 12.63 7.40
C ILE A 26 0.54 13.72 8.15
N LEU A 27 1.41 13.34 9.09
CA LEU A 27 2.08 14.29 9.99
C LEU A 27 3.35 14.90 9.40
N LEU A 28 4.20 14.07 8.79
CA LEU A 28 5.56 14.45 8.38
C LEU A 28 5.69 14.54 6.86
N ARG A 29 4.73 14.02 6.08
CA ARG A 29 4.72 13.99 4.60
C ARG A 29 6.00 13.44 3.97
N ILE A 30 6.71 12.60 4.71
CA ILE A 30 7.96 11.99 4.28
C ILE A 30 7.85 10.50 4.55
N ILE A 31 7.79 9.72 3.46
CA ILE A 31 7.95 8.28 3.53
C ILE A 31 9.45 7.97 3.59
N SER A 32 9.94 7.68 4.80
CA SER A 32 11.34 7.29 4.99
C SER A 32 11.62 5.93 4.35
N HIS A 33 12.76 5.84 3.64
CA HIS A 33 13.27 4.60 3.06
C HIS A 33 13.41 3.46 4.09
N ARG A 34 13.64 3.80 5.37
CA ARG A 34 13.72 2.84 6.46
C ARG A 34 12.40 2.10 6.67
N TYR A 35 11.26 2.79 6.58
CA TYR A 35 9.95 2.16 6.73
C TYR A 35 9.64 1.25 5.53
N LEU A 36 9.99 1.68 4.32
CA LEU A 36 9.82 0.85 3.12
C LEU A 36 10.66 -0.44 3.18
N LEU A 37 11.87 -0.39 3.72
CA LEU A 37 12.70 -1.59 3.94
C LEU A 37 12.04 -2.57 4.92
N VAL A 38 11.55 -2.07 6.06
CA VAL A 38 10.85 -2.90 7.05
C VAL A 38 9.59 -3.51 6.46
N LEU A 39 8.80 -2.73 5.72
CA LEU A 39 7.60 -3.22 5.04
C LEU A 39 7.94 -4.31 4.02
N THR A 40 9.03 -4.15 3.26
CA THR A 40 9.49 -5.17 2.31
C THR A 40 9.79 -6.49 3.01
N VAL A 41 10.50 -6.45 4.16
CA VAL A 41 10.78 -7.65 4.95
C VAL A 41 9.49 -8.32 5.44
N LEU A 42 8.52 -7.54 5.92
CA LEU A 42 7.22 -8.07 6.34
C LEU A 42 6.45 -8.71 5.18
N ILE A 43 6.44 -8.08 4.00
CA ILE A 43 5.78 -8.66 2.81
C ILE A 43 6.47 -9.94 2.35
N PHE A 44 7.80 -10.02 2.38
CA PHE A 44 8.51 -11.26 2.07
C PHE A 44 8.20 -12.36 3.09
N LEU A 45 8.10 -12.01 4.38
CA LEU A 45 7.69 -12.96 5.42
C LEU A 45 6.27 -13.48 5.16
N ALA A 46 5.33 -12.59 4.83
CA ALA A 46 3.96 -12.93 4.45
C ALA A 46 3.92 -13.93 3.29
N LEU A 47 4.69 -13.66 2.22
CA LEU A 47 4.78 -14.52 1.03
C LEU A 47 5.33 -15.91 1.36
N ILE A 48 6.39 -15.99 2.17
CA ILE A 48 6.99 -17.27 2.61
C ILE A 48 5.96 -18.08 3.41
N LEU A 49 5.25 -17.44 4.35
CA LEU A 49 4.23 -18.11 5.15
C LEU A 49 3.07 -18.62 4.29
N GLN A 50 2.68 -17.87 3.24
CA GLN A 50 1.60 -18.24 2.32
C GLN A 50 2.04 -19.22 1.23
N HIS A 51 3.33 -19.58 1.18
CA HIS A 51 3.92 -20.39 0.10
C HIS A 51 3.64 -19.79 -1.29
N GLN A 52 3.49 -18.46 -1.35
CA GLN A 52 3.27 -17.70 -2.57
C GLN A 52 4.58 -17.13 -3.08
N LYS A 53 4.69 -17.03 -4.40
CA LYS A 53 5.84 -16.39 -5.05
C LYS A 53 5.59 -14.89 -5.19
N PRO A 54 6.60 -14.04 -5.01
CA PRO A 54 6.45 -12.61 -5.24
C PRO A 54 6.09 -12.36 -6.71
N ASN A 55 5.13 -11.47 -6.91
CA ASN A 55 4.69 -11.07 -8.24
C ASN A 55 5.61 -9.98 -8.81
N LEU A 56 6.72 -10.41 -9.41
CA LEU A 56 7.70 -9.51 -10.01
C LEU A 56 7.18 -8.78 -11.24
N VAL A 57 6.24 -9.38 -11.97
CA VAL A 57 5.63 -8.75 -13.16
C VAL A 57 4.76 -7.58 -12.72
N ALA A 58 3.88 -7.77 -11.73
CA ALA A 58 3.06 -6.69 -11.18
C ALA A 58 3.92 -5.58 -10.56
N ALA A 59 4.93 -5.93 -9.77
CA ALA A 59 5.82 -4.93 -9.20
C ALA A 59 6.62 -4.17 -10.27
N GLY A 60 7.10 -4.86 -11.31
CA GLY A 60 7.78 -4.24 -12.43
C GLY A 60 6.89 -3.28 -13.22
N THR A 61 5.63 -3.67 -13.49
CA THR A 61 4.68 -2.81 -14.22
C THR A 61 4.28 -1.60 -13.39
N VAL A 62 3.96 -1.78 -12.10
CA VAL A 62 3.63 -0.68 -11.18
C VAL A 62 4.81 0.28 -11.01
N LEU A 63 6.04 -0.24 -10.88
CA LEU A 63 7.23 0.60 -10.77
C LEU A 63 7.49 1.39 -12.05
N LEU A 64 7.36 0.76 -13.21
CA LEU A 64 7.60 1.40 -14.51
C LEU A 64 6.56 2.50 -14.76
N VAL A 65 5.27 2.20 -14.61
CA VAL A 65 4.19 3.18 -14.76
C VAL A 65 4.31 4.28 -13.71
N GLY A 66 4.55 3.90 -12.46
CA GLY A 66 4.73 4.83 -11.35
C GLY A 66 5.93 5.75 -11.55
N PHE A 67 7.02 5.27 -12.15
CA PHE A 67 8.19 6.08 -12.48
C PHE A 67 7.87 7.16 -13.51
N PHE A 68 7.11 6.84 -14.56
CA PHE A 68 6.65 7.85 -15.53
C PHE A 68 5.71 8.87 -14.87
N LEU A 69 4.79 8.43 -14.00
CA LEU A 69 3.91 9.34 -13.26
C LEU A 69 4.67 10.23 -12.27
N PHE A 70 5.72 9.70 -11.63
CA PHE A 70 6.62 10.46 -10.76
C PHE A 70 7.40 11.50 -11.57
N SER A 71 7.93 11.11 -12.73
CA SER A 71 8.64 12.03 -13.64
C SER A 71 7.72 13.14 -14.17
N ALA A 72 6.41 12.88 -14.29
CA ALA A 72 5.40 13.86 -14.65
C ALA A 72 4.94 14.74 -13.47
N GLY A 73 5.43 14.50 -12.24
CA GLY A 73 5.06 15.25 -11.04
C GLY A 73 3.67 14.95 -10.50
N VAL A 74 3.03 13.86 -10.94
CA VAL A 74 1.65 13.50 -10.54
C VAL A 74 1.62 12.79 -9.19
N ILE A 75 2.60 11.93 -8.91
CA ILE A 75 2.67 11.09 -7.71
C ILE A 75 4.04 11.23 -7.03
N GLY A 76 4.09 11.11 -5.70
CA GLY A 76 5.33 11.13 -4.95
C GLY A 76 6.18 9.88 -5.18
N GLY A 77 7.50 10.04 -5.23
CA GLY A 77 8.42 8.90 -5.40
C GLY A 77 8.37 7.91 -4.23
N GLY A 78 7.98 8.36 -3.04
CA GLY A 78 7.73 7.48 -1.89
C GLY A 78 6.49 6.60 -2.10
N ASP A 79 5.41 7.17 -2.62
CA ASP A 79 4.14 6.48 -2.87
C ASP A 79 4.32 5.40 -3.94
N VAL A 80 5.06 5.70 -5.02
CA VAL A 80 5.38 4.71 -6.06
C VAL A 80 6.13 3.51 -5.48
N LYS A 81 7.10 3.74 -4.59
CA LYS A 81 7.84 2.66 -3.93
C LYS A 81 6.93 1.85 -3.01
N LEU A 82 6.04 2.49 -2.26
CA LEU A 82 5.05 1.82 -1.42
C LEU A 82 4.13 0.92 -2.26
N LEU A 83 3.56 1.47 -3.34
CA LEU A 83 2.73 0.76 -4.31
C LEU A 83 3.44 -0.45 -4.90
N THR A 84 4.71 -0.27 -5.28
CA THR A 84 5.56 -1.35 -5.82
C THR A 84 5.75 -2.48 -4.80
N ILE A 85 6.08 -2.16 -3.54
CA ILE A 85 6.28 -3.16 -2.50
C ILE A 85 5.00 -3.96 -2.24
N LEU A 86 3.86 -3.28 -2.19
CA LEU A 86 2.57 -3.95 -1.95
C LEU A 86 2.13 -4.81 -3.13
N SER A 87 2.40 -4.36 -4.36
CA SER A 87 2.10 -5.14 -5.57
C SER A 87 2.89 -6.44 -5.69
N LEU A 88 4.04 -6.59 -5.00
CA LEU A 88 4.76 -7.87 -4.92
C LEU A 88 3.92 -8.97 -4.25
N ALA A 89 3.03 -8.57 -3.35
CA ALA A 89 2.21 -9.50 -2.57
C ALA A 89 0.86 -9.79 -3.23
N ILE A 90 0.47 -9.02 -4.26
CA ILE A 90 -0.83 -9.12 -4.91
C ILE A 90 -0.71 -10.01 -6.14
N ASP A 91 -1.72 -10.88 -6.33
CA ASP A 91 -1.83 -11.74 -7.51
C ASP A 91 -2.01 -10.89 -8.79
N GLU A 92 -1.51 -11.37 -9.93
CA GLU A 92 -1.63 -10.67 -11.21
C GLU A 92 -3.10 -10.38 -11.57
N HIS A 93 -4.00 -11.30 -11.23
CA HIS A 93 -5.44 -11.14 -11.47
C HIS A 93 -6.10 -10.09 -10.57
N GLU A 94 -5.58 -9.90 -9.35
CA GLU A 94 -6.11 -8.96 -8.36
C GLU A 94 -5.46 -7.58 -8.42
N LEU A 95 -4.40 -7.40 -9.22
CA LEU A 95 -3.71 -6.12 -9.37
C LEU A 95 -4.67 -5.02 -9.88
N ALA A 96 -5.54 -5.35 -10.84
CA ALA A 96 -6.52 -4.41 -11.36
C ALA A 96 -7.51 -3.98 -10.28
N ASN A 97 -8.02 -4.93 -9.48
CA ASN A 97 -8.91 -4.65 -8.36
C ASN A 97 -8.23 -3.76 -7.32
N PHE A 98 -6.95 -4.00 -7.04
CA PHE A 98 -6.17 -3.21 -6.08
C PHE A 98 -5.98 -1.77 -6.56
N LEU A 99 -5.65 -1.57 -7.83
CA LEU A 99 -5.51 -0.23 -8.40
C LEU A 99 -6.85 0.52 -8.41
N VAL A 100 -7.95 -0.16 -8.76
CA VAL A 100 -9.30 0.42 -8.70
C VAL A 100 -9.66 0.78 -7.27
N ALA A 101 -9.45 -0.11 -6.30
CA ALA A 101 -9.68 0.16 -4.88
C ALA A 101 -8.83 1.35 -4.39
N MET A 102 -7.56 1.45 -4.83
CA MET A 102 -6.67 2.56 -4.50
C MET A 102 -7.20 3.88 -5.05
N THR A 103 -7.65 3.93 -6.31
CA THR A 103 -8.24 5.14 -6.88
C THR A 103 -9.52 5.56 -6.15
N PHE A 104 -10.37 4.60 -5.77
CA PHE A 104 -11.59 4.87 -5.03
C PHE A 104 -11.30 5.40 -3.61
N CYS A 105 -10.38 4.75 -2.89
CA CYS A 105 -9.92 5.21 -1.58
C CYS A 105 -9.26 6.60 -1.69
N GLY A 106 -8.46 6.82 -2.74
CA GLY A 106 -7.81 8.09 -3.02
C GLY A 106 -8.83 9.21 -3.23
N ALA A 107 -9.87 8.96 -4.03
CA ALA A 107 -10.96 9.90 -4.24
C ALA A 107 -11.66 10.25 -2.92
N LEU A 108 -11.95 9.27 -2.06
CA LEU A 108 -12.54 9.50 -0.74
C LEU A 108 -11.63 10.36 0.16
N VAL A 109 -10.32 10.08 0.19
CA VAL A 109 -9.35 10.83 1.00
C VAL A 109 -9.22 12.27 0.49
N VAL A 110 -9.19 12.47 -0.82
CA VAL A 110 -9.18 13.82 -1.43
C VAL A 110 -10.46 14.57 -1.08
N LEU A 111 -11.63 13.95 -1.22
CA LEU A 111 -12.92 14.55 -0.88
C LEU A 111 -12.98 14.94 0.61
N ALA A 112 -12.62 14.03 1.51
CA ALA A 112 -12.59 14.29 2.94
C ALA A 112 -11.60 15.41 3.28
N GLY A 113 -10.40 15.37 2.71
CA GLY A 113 -9.39 16.38 2.98
C GLY A 113 -9.71 17.76 2.40
N LEU A 114 -10.43 17.84 1.27
CA LEU A 114 -10.95 19.11 0.75
C LEU A 114 -12.03 19.71 1.66
N LEU A 115 -12.82 18.87 2.34
CA LEU A 115 -13.92 19.29 3.20
C LEU A 115 -13.42 19.78 4.58
N PHE A 116 -12.41 19.12 5.15
CA PHE A 116 -11.91 19.43 6.51
C PHE A 116 -10.58 20.22 6.52
N PHE A 117 -9.71 20.04 5.53
CA PHE A 117 -8.31 20.50 5.56
C PHE A 117 -7.85 21.12 4.23
N ARG A 118 -8.73 21.87 3.55
CA ARG A 118 -8.48 22.46 2.22
C ARG A 118 -7.14 23.18 2.10
N LYS A 119 -6.77 23.97 3.12
CA LYS A 119 -5.51 24.73 3.14
C LYS A 119 -4.28 23.81 3.21
N SER A 120 -4.34 22.77 4.05
CA SER A 120 -3.27 21.77 4.20
C SER A 120 -3.09 20.91 2.94
N ILE A 121 -4.18 20.57 2.24
CA ILE A 121 -4.11 19.84 0.96
C ILE A 121 -3.50 20.71 -0.14
N SER A 122 -3.93 21.96 -0.25
CA SER A 122 -3.44 22.86 -1.31
C SER A 122 -1.96 23.21 -1.17
N GLU A 123 -1.47 23.37 0.06
CA GLU A 123 -0.08 23.80 0.30
C GLU A 123 0.92 22.64 0.25
N ASN A 124 0.49 21.42 0.61
CA ASN A 124 1.43 20.35 0.88
C ASN A 124 1.10 19.01 0.18
N GLY A 125 -0.04 18.90 -0.53
CA GLY A 125 -0.49 17.68 -1.22
C GLY A 125 -1.44 16.77 -0.41
N VAL A 126 -1.76 15.59 -0.93
CA VAL A 126 -2.62 14.59 -0.28
C VAL A 126 -1.75 13.44 0.26
N PRO A 127 -2.00 12.94 1.50
CA PRO A 127 -1.28 11.79 2.01
C PRO A 127 -1.72 10.51 1.29
N TYR A 128 -0.97 10.12 0.26
CA TYR A 128 -1.27 8.97 -0.60
C TYR A 128 -0.97 7.63 0.06
N ALA A 129 -0.19 7.59 1.15
CA ALA A 129 0.02 6.34 1.89
C ALA A 129 -1.26 5.77 2.48
N VAL A 130 -2.21 6.63 2.87
CA VAL A 130 -3.51 6.24 3.44
C VAL A 130 -4.35 5.43 2.44
N PRO A 131 -4.70 5.94 1.24
CA PRO A 131 -5.50 5.19 0.29
C PRO A 131 -4.79 3.96 -0.26
N ILE A 132 -3.46 4.00 -0.42
CA ILE A 132 -2.67 2.83 -0.85
C ILE A 132 -2.75 1.71 0.20
N SER A 133 -2.56 2.04 1.47
CA SER A 133 -2.65 1.09 2.58
C SER A 133 -4.05 0.50 2.70
N LEU A 134 -5.08 1.33 2.57
CA LEU A 134 -6.47 0.91 2.71
C LEU A 134 -6.90 -0.01 1.56
N ALA A 135 -6.52 0.33 0.32
CA ALA A 135 -6.76 -0.53 -0.84
C ALA A 135 -6.06 -1.88 -0.73
N PHE A 136 -4.84 -1.90 -0.19
CA PHE A 136 -4.13 -3.16 0.06
C PHE A 136 -4.91 -4.02 1.05
N LEU A 137 -5.31 -3.47 2.20
CA LEU A 137 -6.06 -4.22 3.22
C LEU A 137 -7.41 -4.73 2.70
N LEU A 138 -8.06 -4.02 1.78
CA LEU A 138 -9.34 -4.44 1.19
C LEU A 138 -9.18 -5.53 0.12
N THR A 139 -8.09 -5.48 -0.65
CA THR A 139 -7.93 -6.35 -1.84
C THR A 139 -7.04 -7.55 -1.55
N TYR A 140 -6.16 -7.46 -0.55
CA TYR A 140 -5.23 -8.52 -0.23
C TYR A 140 -6.01 -9.80 0.09
N PRO A 141 -5.85 -10.88 -0.70
CA PRO A 141 -6.65 -12.08 -0.55
C PRO A 141 -6.29 -12.78 0.76
N VAL A 142 -7.03 -12.45 1.81
CA VAL A 142 -7.01 -13.24 3.03
C VAL A 142 -7.76 -14.52 2.71
N PHE A 143 -7.03 -15.59 2.38
CA PHE A 143 -7.55 -16.96 2.27
C PHE A 143 -8.56 -17.19 3.42
N PRO A 144 -9.77 -17.70 3.12
CA PRO A 144 -11.00 -17.18 3.69
C PRO A 144 -10.98 -17.20 5.22
N LEU A 145 -11.36 -16.06 5.80
CA LEU A 145 -11.63 -15.87 7.22
C LEU A 145 -12.72 -16.81 7.78
N PHE A 146 -13.39 -17.58 6.90
CA PHE A 146 -14.48 -18.49 7.19
C PHE A 146 -14.34 -19.79 6.38
N CYS A 147 -13.53 -20.73 6.85
CA CYS A 147 -13.68 -22.17 6.62
C CYS A 147 -13.15 -22.91 7.85
#